data_AF-A0A2M7SCT8-F1
#
_entry.id   AF-A0A2M7SCT8-F1
#
_cell.length_a   1.000
_cell.length_b   1.000
_cell.length_c   1.000
_cell.angle_alpha   90.00
_cell.angle_beta   90.00
_cell.angle_gamma   90.00
#
_symmetry.space_group_name_H-M   'P 1'
#
loop_
_entity.id
_entity.type
_entity.pdbx_description
1 polymer ?
#
loop_
_entity_poly.entity_id
_entity_poly.type
_entity_poly.pdbx_seq_one_letter_code
_entity_poly.pdbx_strand_id
1 'polypeptide(L)'
;MKIREMQRGQIWWFLTPQMRPCPKVKCNLCIGSSQFLTINTSDRYGKFKLDKTEYPFLSHDSYIGDIIFDFSGEDEEIEVDNKQFRQIISDKTAIQLIDYVKKSRVLTPVNKDIVIAALTPPFPPPP
;
A
#
# COMPACT_ATOMS: atom_id res chain seq x y z
N MET A 1 13.13 -8.56 9.29
CA MET A 1 11.67 -8.35 9.27
C MET A 1 11.11 -8.86 7.95
N LYS A 2 10.11 -9.73 8.04
CA LYS A 2 9.46 -10.44 6.92
C LYS A 2 8.24 -9.65 6.43
N ILE A 3 7.81 -9.84 5.18
CA ILE A 3 6.60 -9.20 4.62
C ILE A 3 5.38 -9.38 5.54
N ARG A 4 5.19 -10.60 6.08
CA ARG A 4 4.11 -10.96 7.01
C ARG A 4 4.05 -10.17 8.32
N GLU A 5 5.13 -9.48 8.67
CA GLU A 5 5.20 -8.65 9.87
C GLU A 5 4.70 -7.22 9.59
N MET A 6 4.54 -6.84 8.32
CA MET A 6 3.89 -5.59 7.93
C MET A 6 2.39 -5.71 8.20
N GLN A 7 1.81 -4.69 8.80
CA GLN A 7 0.40 -4.71 9.16
C GLN A 7 -0.43 -3.77 8.28
N ARG A 8 -1.70 -4.11 8.10
CA ARG A 8 -2.65 -3.32 7.31
C ARG A 8 -2.69 -1.86 7.77
N GLY A 9 -2.74 -0.94 6.83
CA GLY A 9 -2.71 0.51 7.07
C GLY A 9 -1.30 1.10 7.18
N GLN A 10 -0.26 0.29 7.31
CA GLN A 10 1.12 0.78 7.35
C GLN A 10 1.65 1.10 5.95
N ILE A 11 2.42 2.19 5.85
CA ILE A 11 3.17 2.58 4.66
C ILE A 11 4.64 2.21 4.85
N TRP A 12 5.17 1.50 3.87
CA TRP A 12 6.54 1.00 3.85
C TRP A 12 7.27 1.38 2.57
N TRP A 13 8.56 1.66 2.66
CA TRP A 13 9.45 1.66 1.51
C TRP A 13 10.21 0.36 1.49
N PHE A 14 10.18 -0.36 0.37
CA PHE A 14 10.99 -1.56 0.20
C PHE A 14 11.21 -1.89 -1.28
N LEU A 15 12.23 -2.71 -1.54
CA LEU A 15 12.55 -3.18 -2.89
C LEU A 15 11.48 -4.16 -3.38
N THR A 16 10.72 -3.82 -4.44
CA THR A 16 9.73 -4.75 -5.02
C THR A 16 10.42 -5.65 -6.07
N PRO A 17 10.50 -6.99 -5.86
CA PRO A 17 11.27 -7.90 -6.73
C PRO A 17 10.72 -8.03 -8.16
N GLN A 18 9.40 -7.87 -8.33
CA GLN A 18 8.69 -8.22 -9.57
C GLN A 18 8.86 -7.20 -10.72
N MET A 19 9.66 -6.15 -10.55
CA MET A 19 9.94 -5.17 -11.61
C MET A 19 11.34 -5.34 -12.22
N ARG A 20 11.51 -6.38 -13.03
CA ARG A 20 12.70 -6.51 -13.90
C ARG A 20 12.60 -5.50 -15.06
N PRO A 21 13.72 -4.91 -15.52
CA PRO A 21 15.10 -5.33 -15.29
C PRO A 21 15.82 -4.69 -14.08
N CYS A 22 15.23 -3.71 -13.40
CA CYS A 22 15.88 -3.03 -12.27
C CYS A 22 14.93 -2.96 -11.07
N PRO A 23 15.17 -3.74 -10.00
CA PRO A 23 14.38 -3.64 -8.80
C PRO A 23 14.54 -2.24 -8.21
N LYS A 24 13.42 -1.60 -7.86
CA LYS A 24 13.38 -0.25 -7.31
C LYS A 24 12.73 -0.27 -5.94
N VAL A 25 13.25 0.55 -5.03
CA VAL A 25 12.58 0.83 -3.77
C VAL A 25 11.30 1.59 -4.10
N LYS A 26 10.17 1.05 -3.68
CA LYS A 26 8.86 1.67 -3.86
C LYS A 26 8.20 1.93 -2.53
N CYS A 27 7.36 2.95 -2.51
CA CYS A 27 6.45 3.23 -1.42
C CYS A 27 5.19 2.37 -1.60
N ASN A 28 4.81 1.62 -0.58
CA ASN A 28 3.71 0.66 -0.62
C ASN A 28 2.84 0.82 0.63
N LEU A 29 1.52 0.79 0.44
CA LEU A 29 0.53 0.68 1.51
C LEU A 29 0.20 -0.80 1.72
N CYS A 30 0.43 -1.29 2.93
CA CYS A 30 0.06 -2.64 3.34
C CYS A 30 -1.46 -2.74 3.53
N ILE A 31 -2.09 -3.70 2.89
CA ILE A 31 -3.53 -4.00 2.97
C ILE A 31 -3.80 -5.45 3.39
N GLY A 32 -2.80 -6.17 3.87
CA GLY A 32 -2.94 -7.57 4.29
C GLY A 32 -1.59 -8.15 4.67
N SER A 33 -1.54 -9.41 5.08
CA SER A 33 -0.28 -10.07 5.49
C SER A 33 0.77 -10.11 4.38
N SER A 34 0.34 -10.13 3.11
CA SER A 34 1.25 -10.16 1.95
C SER A 34 0.76 -9.31 0.79
N GLN A 35 -0.20 -8.42 1.03
CA GLN A 35 -0.90 -7.67 0.00
C GLN A 35 -0.65 -6.18 0.12
N PHE A 36 -0.32 -5.53 -1.00
CA PHE A 36 0.08 -4.13 -1.03
C PHE A 36 -0.54 -3.37 -2.19
N LEU A 37 -0.79 -2.08 -1.96
CA LEU A 37 -1.05 -1.09 -3.01
C LEU A 37 0.18 -0.20 -3.18
N THR A 38 0.68 -0.01 -4.40
CA THR A 38 1.81 0.89 -4.64
C THR A 38 1.39 2.35 -4.54
N ILE A 39 2.23 3.18 -3.94
CA ILE A 39 2.12 4.65 -3.95
C ILE A 39 3.07 5.19 -5.01
N ASN A 40 2.51 5.85 -6.03
CA ASN A 40 3.24 6.39 -7.18
C ASN A 40 3.23 7.92 -7.15
N THR A 41 4.26 8.56 -7.69
CA THR A 41 4.30 10.04 -7.85
C THR A 41 3.47 10.56 -9.03
N SER A 42 2.90 9.66 -9.84
CA SER A 42 2.09 9.98 -11.02
C SER A 42 0.68 9.43 -10.86
N ASP A 43 -0.30 10.28 -11.20
CA ASP A 43 -1.72 9.95 -11.23
C ASP A 43 -2.12 9.02 -12.39
N ARG A 44 -1.15 8.64 -13.25
CA ARG A 44 -1.37 7.69 -14.35
C ARG A 44 -1.68 6.29 -13.84
N TYR A 45 -1.14 5.94 -12.66
CA TYR A 45 -1.22 4.59 -12.11
C TYR A 45 -2.17 4.47 -10.92
N GLY A 46 -2.89 5.54 -10.59
CA GLY A 46 -3.87 5.61 -9.51
C GLY A 46 -4.48 7.00 -9.42
N LYS A 47 -5.73 7.11 -8.97
CA LYS A 47 -6.44 8.40 -8.87
C LYS A 47 -6.67 8.88 -7.44
N PHE A 48 -6.42 8.05 -6.44
CA PHE A 48 -6.52 8.47 -5.05
C PHE A 48 -5.27 9.22 -4.61
N LYS A 49 -5.39 10.53 -4.36
CA LYS A 49 -4.29 11.42 -3.99
C LYS A 49 -3.95 11.31 -2.50
N LEU A 50 -2.66 11.17 -2.19
CA LEU A 50 -2.06 11.38 -0.88
C LEU A 50 -1.40 12.76 -0.86
N ASP A 51 -1.83 13.60 0.07
CA ASP A 51 -1.31 14.96 0.24
C ASP A 51 0.02 14.91 1.01
N LYS A 52 1.06 15.54 0.46
CA LYS A 52 2.38 15.60 1.12
C LYS A 52 2.35 16.32 2.48
N THR A 53 1.36 17.18 2.72
CA THR A 53 1.22 17.87 4.02
C THR A 53 0.78 16.92 5.12
N GLU A 54 -0.04 15.92 4.80
CA GLU A 54 -0.44 14.85 5.72
C GLU A 54 0.64 13.77 5.84
N TYR A 55 1.39 13.54 4.76
CA TYR A 55 2.43 12.51 4.65
C TYR A 55 3.78 13.13 4.26
N PRO A 56 4.48 13.82 5.20
CA PRO A 56 5.66 14.64 4.90
C PRO A 56 6.91 13.85 4.47
N PHE A 57 6.91 12.53 4.64
CA PHE A 57 7.96 11.68 4.06
C PHE A 57 7.87 11.58 2.53
N LEU A 58 6.75 12.00 1.93
CA LEU A 58 6.59 12.13 0.48
C LEU A 58 7.17 13.47 0.02
N SER A 59 8.08 13.45 -0.95
CA SER A 59 8.66 14.68 -1.50
C SER A 59 7.63 15.52 -2.29
N HIS A 60 6.60 14.87 -2.83
CA HIS A 60 5.52 15.47 -3.60
C HIS A 60 4.21 14.73 -3.33
N ASP A 61 3.09 15.35 -3.70
CA ASP A 61 1.80 14.65 -3.72
C ASP A 61 1.93 13.35 -4.51
N SER A 62 1.39 12.27 -3.96
CA SER A 62 1.49 10.94 -4.53
C SER A 62 0.10 10.31 -4.67
N TYR A 63 0.02 9.16 -5.29
CA TYR A 63 -1.24 8.51 -5.65
C TYR A 63 -1.19 7.04 -5.32
N ILE A 64 -2.22 6.53 -4.64
CA ILE A 64 -2.38 5.10 -4.39
C ILE A 64 -2.86 4.45 -5.69
N GLY A 65 -2.14 3.42 -6.12
CA GLY A 65 -2.46 2.67 -7.33
C GLY A 65 -3.63 1.72 -7.18
N ASP A 66 -4.24 1.37 -8.31
CA ASP A 66 -5.42 0.50 -8.38
C ASP A 66 -5.08 -0.99 -8.55
N ILE A 67 -3.82 -1.38 -8.37
CA ILE A 67 -3.35 -2.75 -8.55
C ILE A 67 -2.84 -3.27 -7.20
N ILE A 68 -3.37 -4.43 -6.80
CA ILE A 68 -2.90 -5.16 -5.63
C ILE A 68 -1.72 -6.03 -6.04
N PHE A 69 -0.61 -5.88 -5.34
CA PHE A 69 0.53 -6.77 -5.40
C PHE A 69 0.38 -7.78 -4.28
N ASP A 70 0.32 -9.06 -4.64
CA ASP A 70 0.19 -10.16 -3.70
C ASP A 70 1.48 -10.99 -3.70
N PHE A 71 2.09 -11.10 -2.53
CA PHE A 71 3.29 -11.87 -2.28
C PHE A 71 2.98 -13.21 -1.60
N SER A 72 1.71 -13.60 -1.44
CA SER A 72 1.32 -14.84 -0.76
C SER A 72 1.79 -16.12 -1.46
N GLY A 73 2.16 -16.03 -2.74
CA GLY A 73 2.61 -17.16 -3.56
C GLY A 73 4.12 -17.34 -3.67
N GLU A 74 4.92 -16.44 -3.09
CA GLU A 74 6.37 -16.65 -2.96
C GLU A 74 6.66 -17.14 -1.53
N ASP A 75 7.67 -18.01 -1.37
CA ASP A 75 7.95 -18.78 -0.15
C ASP A 75 7.78 -17.97 1.14
N GLU A 76 7.31 -18.59 2.23
CA GLU A 76 6.90 -18.00 3.52
C GLU A 76 7.95 -17.12 4.26
N GLU A 77 9.06 -16.82 3.60
CA GLU A 77 10.23 -16.12 4.08
C GLU A 77 10.74 -15.03 3.12
N ILE A 78 9.85 -14.34 2.36
CA ILE A 78 10.30 -13.16 1.59
C ILE A 78 10.82 -12.10 2.57
N GLU A 79 12.14 -12.11 2.74
CA GLU A 79 12.87 -11.04 3.37
C GLU A 79 13.01 -9.92 2.36
N VAL A 80 12.52 -8.74 2.75
CA VAL A 80 12.64 -7.55 1.92
C VAL A 80 13.85 -6.75 2.36
N ASP A 81 14.75 -6.52 1.41
CA ASP A 81 15.88 -5.61 1.56
C ASP A 81 15.42 -4.15 1.56
N ASN A 82 16.19 -3.29 2.23
CA ASN A 82 15.97 -1.83 2.27
C ASN A 82 14.56 -1.42 2.74
N LYS A 83 13.96 -2.22 3.62
CA LYS A 83 12.65 -1.92 4.24
C LYS A 83 12.75 -0.75 5.22
N GLN A 84 11.82 0.20 5.11
CA GLN A 84 11.70 1.33 6.01
C GLN A 84 10.22 1.62 6.29
N PHE A 85 9.80 1.48 7.56
CA PHE A 85 8.50 1.95 8.01
C PHE A 85 8.44 3.48 7.85
N ARG A 86 7.30 4.00 7.40
CA ARG A 86 7.07 5.43 7.25
C ARG A 86 6.02 5.94 8.21
N GLN A 87 4.81 5.41 8.10
CA GLN A 87 3.66 5.89 8.84
C GLN A 87 2.50 4.89 8.75
N ILE A 88 1.52 5.01 9.64
CA ILE A 88 0.19 4.42 9.47
C ILE A 88 -0.72 5.48 8.85
N ILE A 89 -1.56 5.13 7.88
CA ILE A 89 -2.54 6.06 7.32
C ILE A 89 -3.52 6.53 8.40
N SER A 90 -3.97 7.77 8.29
CA SER A 90 -5.02 8.27 9.19
C SER A 90 -6.36 7.58 8.92
N ASP A 91 -7.23 7.51 9.93
CA ASP A 91 -8.61 7.01 9.77
C ASP A 91 -9.36 7.80 8.69
N LYS A 92 -9.12 9.11 8.61
CA LYS A 92 -9.67 9.97 7.56
C LYS A 92 -9.22 9.51 6.17
N THR A 93 -7.92 9.31 5.96
CA THR A 93 -7.40 8.82 4.68
C THR A 93 -7.96 7.44 4.35
N ALA A 94 -8.05 6.54 5.34
CA ALA A 94 -8.60 5.20 5.17
C ALA A 94 -10.06 5.23 4.70
N ILE A 95 -10.91 6.05 5.32
CA ILE A 95 -12.32 6.22 4.93
C ILE A 95 -12.43 6.75 3.50
N GLN A 96 -11.64 7.77 3.16
CA GLN A 96 -11.64 8.35 1.80
C GLN A 96 -11.17 7.32 0.75
N LEU A 97 -10.18 6.50 1.09
CA LEU A 97 -9.68 5.45 0.21
C LEU A 97 -10.71 4.34 0.03
N ILE A 98 -11.43 3.94 1.08
CA ILE A 98 -12.56 3.00 1.01
C ILE A 98 -13.63 3.53 0.04
N ASP A 99 -14.01 4.80 0.16
CA ASP A 99 -15.02 5.41 -0.72
C ASP A 99 -14.56 5.49 -2.18
N TYR A 100 -13.27 5.73 -2.39
CA TYR A 100 -12.66 5.66 -3.71
C TYR A 100 -12.71 4.24 -4.29
N VAL A 101 -12.30 3.23 -3.51
CA VAL A 101 -12.26 1.81 -3.92
C VAL A 101 -13.64 1.31 -4.31
N LYS A 102 -14.70 1.66 -3.55
CA LYS A 102 -16.09 1.33 -3.89
C LYS A 102 -16.45 1.81 -5.31
N LYS A 103 -16.00 3.01 -5.68
CA LYS A 103 -16.27 3.66 -6.98
C LYS A 103 -15.32 3.25 -8.09
N SER A 104 -14.18 2.64 -7.78
CA SER A 104 -13.18 2.22 -8.77
C SER A 104 -13.79 1.26 -9.79
N ARG A 105 -13.48 1.46 -11.07
CA ARG A 105 -13.87 0.56 -12.16
C ARG A 105 -12.76 -0.43 -12.53
N VAL A 106 -11.56 -0.25 -11.97
CA VAL A 106 -10.37 -1.04 -12.28
C VAL A 106 -10.29 -2.27 -11.38
N LEU A 107 -10.64 -2.11 -10.09
CA LEU A 107 -10.63 -3.21 -9.12
C LEU A 107 -11.83 -4.14 -9.35
N THR A 108 -11.56 -5.45 -9.37
CA THR A 108 -12.60 -6.48 -9.34
C THR A 108 -13.39 -6.42 -8.03
N PRO A 109 -14.63 -6.92 -7.97
CA PRO A 109 -15.40 -6.94 -6.72
C PRO A 109 -14.65 -7.59 -5.55
N VAL A 110 -14.00 -8.73 -5.79
CA VAL A 110 -13.19 -9.43 -4.77
C VAL A 110 -12.05 -8.55 -4.26
N ASN A 111 -11.33 -7.87 -5.15
CA ASN A 111 -10.23 -6.99 -4.74
C ASN A 111 -10.75 -5.76 -3.97
N LYS A 112 -11.94 -5.26 -4.30
CA LYS A 112 -12.58 -4.19 -3.51
C LYS A 112 -12.86 -4.66 -2.09
N ASP A 113 -13.44 -5.84 -1.94
CA ASP A 113 -13.79 -6.38 -0.62
C ASP A 113 -12.55 -6.57 0.26
N ILE A 114 -11.45 -7.08 -0.32
CA ILE A 114 -10.15 -7.21 0.35
C ILE A 114 -9.66 -5.84 0.85
N VAL A 115 -9.61 -4.85 -0.03
CA VAL A 115 -9.10 -3.51 0.31
C VAL A 115 -9.99 -2.83 1.36
N ILE A 116 -11.31 -2.94 1.23
CA ILE A 116 -12.26 -2.36 2.19
C ILE A 116 -12.12 -3.01 3.56
N ALA A 117 -12.06 -4.33 3.63
CA ALA A 117 -11.87 -5.06 4.88
C ALA A 117 -10.53 -4.67 5.54
N ALA A 118 -9.46 -4.56 4.75
CA ALA A 118 -8.13 -4.20 5.22
C ALA A 118 -8.03 -2.79 5.79
N LEU A 119 -8.73 -1.83 5.17
CA LEU A 119 -8.65 -0.42 5.52
C LEU A 119 -9.68 0.03 6.55
N THR A 120 -10.60 -0.86 6.96
CA THR A 120 -11.59 -0.53 8.00
C THR A 120 -10.87 -0.37 9.35
N PRO A 121 -10.89 0.83 9.97
CA PRO A 121 -10.27 1.05 11.29
C PRO A 121 -10.92 0.20 12.39
N PRO A 122 -10.25 -0.01 13.53
CA PRO A 122 -8.96 0.56 13.94
C PRO A 122 -7.76 -0.14 13.30
N PHE A 123 -6.66 0.59 13.12
CA PHE A 123 -5.38 0.01 12.71
C PHE A 123 -4.61 -0.53 13.90
N PRO A 124 -3.82 -1.60 13.73
CA PRO A 124 -2.95 -2.10 14.77
C PRO A 124 -1.83 -1.08 15.08
N PRO A 125 -1.26 -1.11 16.30
CA PRO A 125 -0.19 -0.20 16.68
C PRO A 125 1.04 -0.39 15.78
N PRO A 126 1.89 0.65 15.62
CA PRO A 126 3.13 0.51 14.86
C PRO A 126 4.04 -0.57 15.48
N PRO A 127 4.88 -1.23 14.66
CA PRO A 127 5.78 -2.28 15.10
C PRO A 127 7.01 -1.74 15.84
#